data_AF-Q7X0K0-F1
#
_entry.id   AF-Q7X0K0-F1
#
_cell.length_a   1.000
_cell.length_b   1.000
_cell.length_c   1.000
_cell.angle_alpha   90.00
_cell.angle_beta   90.00
_cell.angle_gamma   90.00
#
_symmetry.space_group_name_H-M   'P 1'
#
loop_
_entity.id
_entity.type
_entity.pdbx_description
1 polymer ?
#
loop_
_entity_poly.entity_id
_entity_poly.type
_entity_poly.pdbx_seq_one_letter_code
_entity_poly.pdbx_strand_id
1 'polypeptide(L)'
;ANPRNAAAGSLRQLDPKIAASRHLDLFVYSLANAEELGIDSHSAALDYLQTLGFKVNPERRRCANIDEVIRFVSEWHEKRSHLPYDIDGIVIKVDSFEQQESVGATAKSPRWAIAYKFPAE
;
A
#
# COMPACT_ATOMS: atom_id res chain seq x y z
N ALA A 1 -10.49 19.88 7.46
CA ALA A 1 -9.16 19.24 7.60
C ALA A 1 -9.38 17.73 7.65
N ASN A 2 -8.50 16.92 7.04
CA ASN A 2 -8.67 15.46 6.94
C ASN A 2 -7.53 14.71 7.68
N PRO A 3 -7.67 13.39 7.94
CA PRO A 3 -6.63 12.61 8.62
C PRO A 3 -5.25 12.70 7.95
N ARG A 4 -5.19 12.78 6.62
CA ARG A 4 -3.95 12.99 5.86
C ARG A 4 -3.21 14.25 6.29
N ASN A 5 -3.90 15.40 6.36
CA ASN A 5 -3.29 16.67 6.74
C ASN A 5 -2.90 16.68 8.23
N ALA A 6 -3.69 16.03 9.08
CA ALA A 6 -3.37 15.88 10.50
C ALA A 6 -2.09 15.05 10.71
N ALA A 7 -1.93 13.92 10.00
CA ALA A 7 -0.73 13.09 10.07
C ALA A 7 0.51 13.83 9.54
N ALA A 8 0.40 14.47 8.36
CA ALA A 8 1.51 15.21 7.77
C ALA A 8 1.99 16.37 8.66
N GLY A 9 1.05 17.14 9.24
CA GLY A 9 1.39 18.22 10.17
C GLY A 9 2.00 17.71 11.48
N SER A 10 1.60 16.53 11.94
CA SER A 10 2.13 15.89 13.15
C SER A 10 3.57 15.41 12.94
N LEU A 11 3.87 14.78 11.79
CA LEU A 11 5.22 14.32 11.45
C LEU A 11 6.23 15.46 11.21
N ARG A 12 5.74 16.65 10.87
CA ARG A 12 6.58 17.83 10.57
C ARG A 12 6.78 18.75 11.78
N GLN A 13 6.35 18.34 12.97
CA GLN A 13 6.65 19.09 14.19
C GLN A 13 8.14 19.07 14.48
N LEU A 14 8.70 20.22 14.86
CA LEU A 14 10.11 20.33 15.25
C LEU A 14 10.37 19.67 16.61
N ASP A 15 9.39 19.72 17.52
CA ASP A 15 9.45 19.02 18.79
C ASP A 15 8.91 17.58 18.65
N PRO A 16 9.74 16.54 18.78
CA PRO A 16 9.32 15.15 18.66
C PRO A 16 8.31 14.74 19.74
N LYS A 17 8.24 15.43 20.88
CA LYS A 17 7.24 15.14 21.92
C LYS A 17 5.83 15.46 21.45
N ILE A 18 5.66 16.48 20.61
CA ILE A 18 4.37 16.80 20.01
C ILE A 18 3.97 15.70 19.04
N ALA A 19 4.89 15.21 18.20
CA ALA A 19 4.61 14.10 17.30
C ALA A 19 4.28 12.81 18.08
N ALA A 20 5.03 12.51 19.15
CA ALA A 20 4.81 11.36 20.01
C ALA A 20 3.47 11.41 20.76
N SER A 21 2.94 12.60 21.03
CA SER A 21 1.60 12.75 21.63
C SER A 21 0.46 12.55 20.63
N ARG A 22 0.76 12.32 19.35
CA ARG A 22 -0.23 12.00 18.32
C ARG A 22 -0.23 10.50 18.11
N HIS A 23 -1.43 9.91 18.03
CA HIS A 23 -1.63 8.49 17.78
C HIS A 23 -1.38 8.15 16.30
N LEU A 24 -0.16 8.43 15.82
CA LEU A 24 0.26 8.07 14.47
C LEU A 24 0.46 6.55 14.39
N ASP A 25 0.15 6.02 13.22
CA ASP A 25 0.29 4.61 12.89
C ASP A 25 0.81 4.49 11.45
N LEU A 26 1.32 3.32 11.08
CA LEU A 26 1.98 3.12 9.79
C LEU A 26 1.77 1.70 9.27
N PHE A 27 1.47 1.60 7.98
CA PHE A 27 1.57 0.36 7.21
C PHE A 27 2.72 0.44 6.22
N VAL A 28 3.67 -0.50 6.30
CA VAL A 28 4.73 -0.66 5.30
C VAL A 28 4.17 -1.45 4.12
N TYR A 29 4.42 -0.98 2.90
CA TYR A 29 3.83 -1.55 1.68
C TYR A 29 4.84 -1.88 0.57
N SER A 30 6.14 -1.68 0.77
CA SER A 30 7.15 -1.99 -0.23
C SER A 30 8.52 -2.18 0.41
N LEU A 31 9.32 -3.05 -0.19
CA LEU A 31 10.72 -3.27 0.13
C LEU A 31 11.55 -2.88 -1.08
N ALA A 32 12.48 -1.95 -0.92
CA ALA A 32 13.45 -1.62 -1.96
C ALA A 32 14.49 -2.75 -2.06
N ASN A 33 14.99 -3.01 -3.27
CA ASN A 33 16.03 -4.01 -3.54
C ASN A 33 15.69 -5.42 -3.01
N ALA A 34 14.41 -5.80 -3.04
CA ALA A 34 13.96 -7.10 -2.54
C ALA A 34 14.64 -8.29 -3.25
N GLU A 35 15.03 -8.12 -4.51
CA GLU A 35 15.76 -9.12 -5.31
C GLU A 35 17.15 -9.44 -4.74
N GLU A 36 17.83 -8.46 -4.12
CA GLU A 36 19.12 -8.69 -3.43
C GLU A 36 18.99 -9.62 -2.22
N LEU A 37 17.77 -9.74 -1.68
CA LEU A 37 17.43 -10.63 -0.57
C LEU A 37 16.85 -11.98 -1.06
N GLY A 38 16.87 -12.23 -2.37
CA GLY A 38 16.31 -13.45 -2.97
C GLY A 38 14.79 -13.50 -2.98
N ILE A 39 14.12 -12.35 -2.90
CA ILE A 39 12.65 -12.24 -2.97
C ILE A 39 12.24 -11.86 -4.39
N ASP A 40 11.31 -12.61 -4.97
CA ASP A 40 10.97 -12.55 -6.40
C ASP A 40 9.58 -11.93 -6.70
N SER A 41 8.81 -11.60 -5.66
CA SER A 41 7.44 -11.12 -5.80
C SER A 41 7.04 -10.12 -4.73
N HIS A 42 6.06 -9.27 -5.08
CA HIS A 42 5.56 -8.23 -4.19
C HIS A 42 4.91 -8.80 -2.93
N SER A 43 4.08 -9.85 -3.09
CA SER A 43 3.45 -10.55 -1.98
C SER A 43 4.48 -11.17 -1.03
N ALA A 44 5.52 -11.84 -1.55
CA ALA A 44 6.61 -12.39 -0.74
C ALA A 44 7.40 -11.29 0.00
N ALA A 45 7.61 -10.12 -0.62
CA ALA A 45 8.26 -9.00 0.03
C ALA A 45 7.44 -8.45 1.21
N LEU A 46 6.11 -8.42 1.08
CA LEU A 46 5.20 -8.02 2.15
C LEU A 46 5.18 -9.06 3.29
N ASP A 47 5.21 -10.35 2.95
CA ASP A 47 5.32 -11.43 3.94
C ASP A 47 6.65 -11.36 4.71
N TYR A 48 7.75 -11.11 4.00
CA TYR A 48 9.07 -10.91 4.61
C TYR A 48 9.11 -9.70 5.54
N LEU A 49 8.54 -8.56 5.14
CA LEU A 49 8.43 -7.39 6.03
C LEU A 49 7.67 -7.72 7.33
N GLN A 50 6.65 -8.56 7.23
CA GLN A 50 5.89 -9.02 8.40
C GLN A 50 6.73 -9.92 9.31
N THR A 51 7.61 -10.79 8.77
CA THR A 51 8.53 -11.60 9.59
C THR A 51 9.58 -10.75 10.31
N LEU A 52 9.95 -9.59 9.75
CA LEU A 52 10.82 -8.60 10.38
C LEU A 52 10.13 -7.74 11.47
N GLY A 53 8.81 -7.91 11.67
CA GLY A 53 8.05 -7.16 12.67
C GLY A 53 7.50 -5.82 12.19
N PHE A 54 7.59 -5.51 10.88
CA PHE A 54 6.89 -4.36 10.33
C PHE A 54 5.39 -4.62 10.28
N LYS A 55 4.62 -3.56 10.55
CA LYS A 55 3.17 -3.60 10.38
C LYS A 55 2.83 -3.49 8.90
N VAL A 56 2.36 -4.59 8.32
CA VAL A 56 1.87 -4.67 6.93
C VAL A 56 0.35 -4.73 6.95
N ASN A 57 -0.31 -4.13 5.96
CA ASN A 57 -1.78 -4.13 5.92
C ASN A 57 -2.33 -5.56 5.73
N PRO A 58 -3.20 -6.05 6.62
CA PRO A 58 -3.70 -7.43 6.57
C PRO A 58 -4.72 -7.65 5.45
N GLU A 59 -5.32 -6.58 4.93
CA GLU A 59 -6.41 -6.65 3.95
C GLU A 59 -5.92 -6.86 2.51
N ARG A 60 -4.62 -7.11 2.30
CA ARG A 60 -4.05 -7.41 0.98
C ARG A 60 -4.53 -8.77 0.47
N ARG A 61 -4.66 -8.91 -0.85
CA ARG A 61 -5.01 -10.18 -1.50
C ARG A 61 -4.20 -10.36 -2.78
N ARG A 62 -3.63 -11.56 -2.98
CA ARG A 62 -3.11 -11.98 -4.29
C ARG A 62 -4.30 -12.43 -5.14
N CYS A 63 -4.47 -11.80 -6.29
CA CYS A 63 -5.55 -12.09 -7.23
C CYS A 63 -4.95 -12.77 -8.47
N ALA A 64 -5.54 -13.88 -8.91
CA ALA A 64 -5.04 -14.66 -10.04
C ALA A 64 -5.35 -14.03 -11.41
N ASN A 65 -6.33 -13.13 -11.47
CA ASN A 65 -6.81 -12.51 -12.70
C ASN A 65 -7.51 -11.16 -12.42
N ILE A 66 -7.89 -10.45 -13.48
CA ILE A 66 -8.53 -9.14 -13.36
C ILE A 66 -9.94 -9.21 -12.74
N ASP A 67 -10.68 -10.31 -12.94
CA ASP A 67 -12.03 -10.45 -12.36
C ASP A 67 -11.95 -10.53 -10.82
N GLU A 68 -10.95 -11.21 -10.27
CA GLU A 68 -10.66 -11.20 -8.85
C GLU A 68 -10.26 -9.82 -8.32
N VAL A 69 -9.47 -9.07 -9.10
CA VAL A 69 -9.12 -7.68 -8.77
C VAL A 69 -10.38 -6.81 -8.72
N ILE A 70 -11.26 -6.91 -9.71
CA ILE A 70 -12.52 -6.15 -9.76
C ILE A 70 -13.40 -6.49 -8.56
N ARG A 71 -13.57 -7.78 -8.23
CA ARG A 71 -14.31 -8.20 -7.04
C ARG A 71 -13.72 -7.63 -5.75
N PHE A 72 -12.40 -7.64 -5.62
CA PHE A 72 -11.71 -7.08 -4.45
C PHE A 72 -11.90 -5.56 -4.33
N VAL A 73 -11.88 -4.83 -5.45
CA VAL A 73 -12.17 -3.38 -5.48
C VAL A 73 -13.60 -3.11 -5.03
N SER A 74 -14.58 -3.84 -5.56
CA SER A 74 -15.99 -3.69 -5.15
C SER A 74 -16.20 -4.02 -3.67
N GLU A 75 -15.61 -5.12 -3.20
CA GLU A 75 -15.65 -5.53 -1.79
C GLU A 75 -15.15 -4.41 -0.86
N TRP A 76 -14.00 -3.80 -1.17
CA TRP A 76 -13.44 -2.75 -0.34
C TRP A 76 -14.12 -1.39 -0.50
N HIS A 77 -14.73 -1.13 -1.64
CA HIS A 77 -15.57 0.05 -1.80
C HIS A 77 -16.74 0.04 -0.80
N GLU A 78 -17.36 -1.12 -0.58
CA GLU A 78 -18.46 -1.30 0.37
C GLU A 78 -17.97 -1.34 1.83
N LYS A 79 -16.83 -1.99 2.08
CA LYS A 79 -16.31 -2.20 3.44
C LYS A 79 -15.51 -1.02 4.01
N ARG A 80 -15.02 -0.08 3.18
CA ARG A 80 -14.08 0.97 3.60
C ARG A 80 -14.53 1.78 4.83
N SER A 81 -15.83 2.00 5.00
CA SER A 81 -16.40 2.76 6.12
C SER A 81 -16.25 2.05 7.49
N HIS A 82 -15.95 0.76 7.50
CA HIS A 82 -15.73 -0.03 8.70
C HIS A 82 -14.25 -0.07 9.12
N LEU A 83 -13.34 0.46 8.31
CA LEU A 83 -11.92 0.50 8.64
C LEU A 83 -11.66 1.58 9.70
N PRO A 84 -10.73 1.34 10.65
CA PRO A 84 -10.30 2.35 11.60
C PRO A 84 -9.34 3.40 10.98
N TYR A 85 -9.19 3.39 9.66
CA TYR A 85 -8.35 4.31 8.89
C TYR A 85 -8.98 4.57 7.52
N ASP A 86 -8.74 5.76 6.97
CA ASP A 86 -9.26 6.13 5.65
C ASP A 86 -8.47 5.43 4.52
N ILE A 87 -9.20 5.00 3.49
CA ILE A 87 -8.62 4.60 2.20
C ILE A 87 -9.30 5.38 1.07
N ASP A 88 -8.52 5.78 0.05
CA ASP A 88 -9.03 6.55 -1.10
C ASP A 88 -9.14 5.72 -2.39
N GLY A 89 -8.89 4.41 -2.28
CA GLY A 89 -8.79 3.52 -3.43
C GLY A 89 -8.03 2.24 -3.12
N ILE A 90 -7.69 1.52 -4.18
CA ILE A 90 -6.94 0.26 -4.15
C ILE A 90 -5.74 0.37 -5.08
N VAL A 91 -4.56 -0.06 -4.61
CA VAL A 91 -3.37 -0.16 -5.44
C VAL A 91 -3.27 -1.58 -5.98
N ILE A 92 -3.20 -1.71 -7.30
CA ILE A 92 -3.12 -2.97 -8.04
C ILE A 92 -1.72 -3.04 -8.62
N LYS A 93 -1.01 -4.14 -8.40
CA LYS A 93 0.35 -4.38 -8.89
C LYS A 93 0.44 -5.78 -9.49
N VAL A 94 1.19 -5.91 -10.58
CA VAL A 94 1.70 -7.21 -11.03
C VAL A 94 2.57 -7.78 -9.92
N ASP A 95 2.38 -9.05 -9.54
CA ASP A 95 3.02 -9.60 -8.34
C ASP A 95 4.49 -9.97 -8.58
N SER A 96 4.82 -10.59 -9.71
CA SER A 96 6.19 -11.03 -10.07
C SER A 96 7.09 -9.84 -10.43
N PHE A 97 8.30 -9.77 -9.84
CA PHE A 97 9.28 -8.73 -10.17
C PHE A 97 9.85 -8.89 -11.58
N GLU A 98 10.06 -10.11 -12.06
CA GLU A 98 10.43 -10.38 -13.46
C GLU A 98 9.42 -9.78 -14.45
N GLN A 99 8.12 -9.96 -14.19
CA GLN A 99 7.07 -9.36 -15.02
C GLN A 99 7.03 -7.83 -14.89
N GLN A 100 7.28 -7.28 -13.70
CA GLN A 100 7.40 -5.83 -13.50
C GLN A 100 8.56 -5.25 -14.31
N GLU A 101 9.72 -5.90 -14.32
CA GLU A 101 10.88 -5.50 -15.11
C GLU A 101 10.57 -5.56 -16.61
N SER A 102 9.97 -6.67 -17.08
CA SER A 102 9.61 -6.88 -18.48
C SER A 102 8.67 -5.80 -19.04
N VAL A 103 7.64 -5.41 -18.29
CA VAL A 103 6.74 -4.32 -18.74
C VAL A 103 7.34 -2.93 -18.48
N GLY A 104 8.21 -2.79 -17.49
CA GLY A 104 8.96 -1.57 -17.20
C GLY A 104 8.11 -0.37 -16.78
N ALA A 105 8.60 0.82 -17.11
CA ALA A 105 8.00 2.10 -16.73
C ALA A 105 7.94 3.09 -17.91
N THR A 106 7.14 4.13 -17.73
CA THR A 106 7.24 5.37 -18.51
C THR A 106 8.16 6.36 -17.79
N ALA A 107 8.39 7.53 -18.37
CA ALA A 107 9.19 8.59 -17.73
C ALA A 107 8.64 9.06 -16.36
N LYS A 108 7.36 8.77 -16.05
CA LYS A 108 6.70 9.27 -14.83
C LYS A 108 6.07 8.19 -13.95
N SER A 109 5.81 7.00 -14.49
CA SER A 109 5.03 5.98 -13.77
C SER A 109 5.37 4.55 -14.22
N PRO A 110 5.31 3.56 -13.32
CA PRO A 110 5.40 2.15 -13.70
C PRO A 110 4.24 1.74 -14.62
N ARG A 111 4.48 0.72 -15.47
CA ARG A 111 3.41 0.10 -16.29
C ARG A 111 2.75 -1.09 -15.61
N TRP A 112 3.38 -1.63 -14.57
CA TRP A 112 2.94 -2.79 -13.80
C TRP A 112 2.08 -2.45 -12.57
N ALA A 113 1.81 -1.17 -12.31
CA ALA A 113 0.99 -0.74 -11.17
C ALA A 113 0.00 0.35 -11.54
N ILE A 114 -1.17 0.30 -10.93
CA ILE A 114 -2.21 1.33 -11.04
C ILE A 114 -2.92 1.53 -9.71
N ALA A 115 -3.26 2.77 -9.39
CA ALA A 115 -4.11 3.10 -8.25
C ALA A 115 -5.54 3.35 -8.74
N TYR A 116 -6.44 2.43 -8.44
CA TYR A 116 -7.88 2.63 -8.62
C TYR A 116 -8.39 3.57 -7.53
N LYS A 117 -8.94 4.73 -7.91
CA LYS A 117 -9.49 5.70 -6.97
C LYS A 117 -10.99 5.49 -6.82
N PHE A 118 -11.45 5.44 -5.57
CA PHE A 118 -12.87 5.46 -5.30
C PHE A 118 -13.46 6.85 -5.63
N PRO A 119 -14.76 6.94 -5.93
CA PRO A 119 -15.44 8.22 -5.97
C PRO A 119 -15.23 8.97 -4.66
N ALA A 120 -15.04 10.28 -4.77
CA ALA A 120 -15.08 11.16 -3.61
C ALA A 120 -16.47 11.05 -2.97
N GLU A 121 -16.51 11.02 -1.64
CA GLU A 121 -17.75 11.22 -0.88
C GLU A 121 -18.19 12.68 -0.90
#